data_AF-A0A269XDL4-F1
#
_entry.id   AF-A0A269XDL4-F1
#
_cell.length_a   1.000
_cell.length_b   1.000
_cell.length_c   1.000
_cell.angle_alpha   90.00
_cell.angle_beta   90.00
_cell.angle_gamma   90.00
#
_symmetry.space_group_name_H-M   'P 1'
#
loop_
_entity.id
_entity.type
_entity.pdbx_description
1 polymer ?
#
loop_
_entity_poly.entity_id
_entity_poly.type
_entity_poly.pdbx_seq_one_letter_code
_entity_poly.pdbx_strand_id
1 'polypeptide(L)' 'MIKLIATDMDGTLLNAAHEITPENQAAIKFAQEHGITVVIATGRAFYEANTPVAETDLKVPYICLNGAEVRDETFNI' A
#
# COMPACT_ATOMS: atom_id res chain seq x y z
N MET A 1 -6.87 1.73 -20.28
CA MET A 1 -7.32 0.85 -19.19
C MET A 1 -6.23 0.85 -18.13
N ILE A 2 -6.54 1.16 -16.88
CA ILE A 2 -5.55 1.17 -15.79
C ILE A 2 -5.25 -0.28 -15.39
N LYS A 3 -3.97 -0.58 -15.15
CA LYS A 3 -3.50 -1.91 -14.71
C LYS A 3 -2.81 -1.86 -13.35
N LEU A 4 -2.30 -0.69 -12.97
CA LEU A 4 -1.59 -0.49 -11.72
C LEU A 4 -1.88 0.91 -11.19
N ILE A 5 -2.05 1.01 -9.87
CA ILE A 5 -2.12 2.25 -9.11
C ILE A 5 -1.00 2.20 -8.08
N ALA A 6 -0.09 3.17 -8.12
CA ALA A 6 0.89 3.39 -7.07
C ALA A 6 0.40 4.54 -6.19
N THR A 7 0.38 4.34 -4.88
CA THR A 7 0.03 5.38 -3.92
C THR A 7 1.18 5.62 -2.96
N ASP A 8 1.44 6.89 -2.69
CA ASP A 8 2.25 7.26 -1.53
C ASP A 8 1.52 6.90 -0.22
N MET A 9 2.28 6.84 0.88
CA MET A 9 1.79 6.48 2.20
C MET A 9 1.45 7.72 3.05
N ASP A 10 2.46 8.48 3.48
CA ASP A 10 2.31 9.57 4.45
C ASP A 10 1.69 10.82 3.81
N GLY A 11 0.54 11.27 4.33
CA GLY A 11 -0.19 12.40 3.75
C GLY A 11 -0.92 12.08 2.45
N THR A 12 -0.93 10.80 2.04
CA THR A 12 -1.64 10.32 0.85
C THR A 12 -2.61 9.18 1.21
N LEU A 13 -2.11 7.97 1.51
CA LEU A 13 -2.95 6.83 1.89
C LEU A 13 -3.35 6.89 3.37
N LEU A 14 -2.44 7.33 4.24
CA LEU A 14 -2.68 7.45 5.66
C LEU A 14 -3.36 8.76 6.02
N ASN A 15 -4.28 8.71 6.97
CA ASN A 15 -4.85 9.90 7.59
C ASN A 15 -3.86 10.55 8.58
N ALA A 16 -4.28 11.64 9.24
CA ALA A 16 -3.46 12.35 10.24
C ALA A 16 -3.15 11.51 11.50
N ALA A 17 -3.87 10.41 11.73
CA ALA A 17 -3.60 9.45 12.81
C ALA A 17 -2.68 8.30 12.36
N HIS A 18 -2.14 8.36 11.13
CA HIS A 18 -1.34 7.31 10.50
C HIS A 18 -2.08 5.98 10.27
N GLU A 19 -3.39 6.04 10.07
CA GLU A 19 -4.25 4.88 9.84
C GLU A 19 -4.76 4.85 8.39
N ILE A 20 -5.06 3.65 7.87
CA ILE A 20 -5.78 3.48 6.61
C ILE A 20 -7.27 3.49 6.91
N THR A 21 -7.98 4.51 6.45
CA THR A 21 -9.42 4.63 6.70
C THR A 21 -10.22 3.50 6.05
N PRO A 22 -11.40 3.14 6.58
CA PRO A 22 -12.26 2.13 5.95
C PRO A 22 -12.59 2.43 4.49
N GLU A 23 -12.76 3.70 4.14
CA GLU A 23 -13.02 4.15 2.76
C GLU A 23 -11.84 3.86 1.84
N ASN A 24 -10.61 4.13 2.29
CA ASN A 24 -9.39 3.84 1.51
C ASN A 24 -9.20 2.33 1.35
N GLN A 25 -9.46 1.53 2.40
CA GLN A 25 -9.44 0.07 2.30
C GLN A 25 -10.44 -0.44 1.27
N ALA A 26 -11.68 0.08 1.29
CA ALA A 26 -12.71 -0.29 0.32
C ALA A 26 -12.33 0.09 -1.13
N ALA A 27 -11.73 1.26 -1.33
CA ALA A 27 -11.27 1.71 -2.65
C ALA A 27 -10.14 0.81 -3.20
N ILE A 28 -9.20 0.40 -2.35
CA ILE A 28 -8.12 -0.52 -2.73
C ILE A 28 -8.69 -1.87 -3.14
N LYS A 29 -9.58 -2.45 -2.33
CA LYS A 29 -10.24 -3.73 -2.63
C LYS A 29 -11.04 -3.66 -3.93
N PHE A 30 -11.80 -2.59 -4.13
CA PHE A 30 -12.54 -2.37 -5.37
C PHE A 30 -11.61 -2.38 -6.59
N ALA A 31 -10.46 -1.70 -6.52
CA ALA A 31 -9.48 -1.73 -7.61
C ALA A 31 -8.93 -3.15 -7.85
N GLN A 32 -8.58 -3.88 -6.78
CA GLN A 32 -8.08 -5.24 -6.85
C GLN A 32 -9.10 -6.23 -7.45
N GLU A 33 -10.38 -6.10 -7.09
CA GLU A 33 -11.49 -6.88 -7.67
C GLU A 33 -11.62 -6.68 -9.19
N HIS A 34 -11.20 -5.52 -9.71
CA HIS A 34 -11.18 -5.21 -11.14
C HIS A 34 -9.84 -5.59 -11.81
N GLY A 35 -8.99 -6.36 -11.13
CA GLY A 35 -7.70 -6.81 -11.66
C GLY A 35 -6.66 -5.71 -11.77
N ILE A 36 -6.77 -4.66 -10.95
CA ILE A 36 -5.79 -3.57 -10.85
C ILE A 36 -4.88 -3.85 -9.67
N THR A 37 -3.57 -3.86 -9.91
CA THR A 37 -2.59 -3.94 -8.82
C THR A 37 -2.50 -2.60 -8.10
N VAL A 38 -2.66 -2.61 -6.78
CA VAL A 38 -2.40 -1.43 -5.95
C VAL A 38 -1.08 -1.65 -5.20
N VAL A 39 -0.11 -0.77 -5.40
CA VAL A 39 1.22 -0.82 -4.76
C VAL A 39 1.41 0.39 -3.85
N ILE A 40 1.96 0.16 -2.66
CA ILE A 40 2.36 1.25 -1.74
C ILE A 40 3.78 1.65 -2.11
N ALA A 41 4.02 2.94 -2.37
CA ALA A 41 5.35 3.50 -2.59
C ALA A 41 5.68 4.48 -1.46
N THR A 42 6.79 4.32 -0.77
CA THR A 42 7.10 5.13 0.41
C THR A 42 8.61 5.26 0.65
N GLY A 43 8.98 6.33 1.35
CA GLY A 43 10.32 6.49 1.93
C GLY A 43 10.58 5.57 3.12
N ARG A 44 9.53 5.04 3.77
CA ARG A 44 9.65 4.16 4.93
C ARG A 44 10.36 2.84 4.60
N ALA A 45 11.02 2.26 5.59
CA ALA A 45 11.45 0.86 5.53
C ALA A 45 10.22 -0.07 5.60
N PHE A 46 10.35 -1.30 5.09
CA PHE A 46 9.22 -2.24 4.99
C PHE A 46 8.47 -2.45 6.31
N TYR A 47 9.18 -2.64 7.44
CA TYR A 47 8.53 -2.90 8.73
C TYR A 47 7.68 -1.71 9.22
N GLU A 48 8.11 -0.47 8.94
CA GLU A 48 7.37 0.76 9.26
C GLU A 48 6.18 0.97 8.32
N ALA A 49 6.35 0.63 7.04
CA ALA A 49 5.29 0.72 6.04
C ALA A 49 4.19 -0.32 6.29
N ASN A 50 4.56 -1.54 6.70
CA ASN A 50 3.62 -2.63 6.91
C ASN A 50 2.84 -2.52 8.22
N THR A 51 3.27 -1.70 9.20
CA THR A 51 2.59 -1.56 10.49
C THR A 51 1.11 -1.15 10.35
N PRO A 52 0.75 -0.03 9.67
CA PRO A 52 -0.65 0.34 9.49
C PRO A 52 -1.41 -0.60 8.54
N VAL A 53 -0.73 -1.26 7.61
CA VAL A 53 -1.35 -2.21 6.68
C VAL A 53 -1.70 -3.53 7.39
N ALA A 54 -0.89 -3.97 8.34
CA ALA A 54 -1.09 -5.20 9.11
C ALA A 54 -2.32 -5.15 10.04
N GLU A 55 -2.84 -3.95 10.33
CA GLU A 55 -4.11 -3.75 11.04
C GLU A 55 -5.34 -3.94 10.12
N THR A 56 -5.10 -4.12 8.82
CA THR A 56 -6.12 -4.33 7.79
C THR A 56 -5.99 -5.74 7.18
N ASP A 57 -6.92 -6.09 6.30
CA ASP A 57 -6.87 -7.31 5.49
C ASP A 57 -6.30 -7.07 4.07
N LEU A 58 -5.69 -5.90 3.84
CA LEU A 58 -5.10 -5.56 2.54
C LEU A 58 -3.86 -6.41 2.26
N LYS A 59 -3.77 -6.90 1.02
CA LYS A 59 -2.57 -7.56 0.48
C LYS A 59 -2.07 -6.74 -0.68
N VAL A 60 -0.93 -6.08 -0.50
CA VAL A 60 -0.36 -5.15 -1.49
C VAL A 60 1.16 -5.33 -1.55
N PRO A 61 1.77 -5.19 -2.74
CA PRO A 61 3.22 -5.02 -2.86
C PRO A 61 3.68 -3.65 -2.34
N TYR A 62 4.98 -3.54 -2.09
CA TYR A 62 5.62 -2.35 -1.55
C TYR A 62 6.82 -1.91 -2.41
N ILE A 63 6.99 -0.60 -2.52
CA ILE A 63 8.20 0.07 -2.97
C ILE A 63 8.67 0.91 -1.79
N CYS A 64 9.73 0.48 -1.12
CA CYS A 64 10.24 1.04 0.13
C CYS A 64 11.55 1.82 -0.08
N LEU A 65 12.00 2.53 0.96
CA LEU A 65 13.29 3.23 0.99
C LEU A 65 13.47 4.17 -0.22
N ASN A 66 12.41 4.89 -0.59
CA ASN A 66 12.36 5.76 -1.79
C ASN A 66 12.71 5.02 -3.10
N GLY A 67 12.33 3.75 -3.20
CA GLY A 67 12.53 2.93 -4.39
C GLY A 67 13.76 2.02 -4.37
N ALA A 68 14.52 1.97 -3.27
CA ALA A 68 15.69 1.10 -3.17
C ALA A 68 15.34 -0.37 -2.92
N GLU A 69 14.14 -0.67 -2.41
CA GLU A 69 13.66 -2.02 -2.12
C GLU A 69 12.24 -2.19 -2.65
N VAL A 70 11.97 -3.29 -3.34
CA VAL A 70 10.62 -3.67 -3.77
C VAL A 70 10.28 -4.99 -3.10
N ARG A 71 9.03 -5.15 -2.68
CA ARG A 71 8.51 -6.43 -2.18
C ARG A 71 7.18 -6.78 -2.81
N ASP A 72 6.97 -8.06 -3.07
CA ASP A 72 5.67 -8.59 -3.45
C ASP A 72 4.67 -8.58 -2.25
N GLU A 73 3.41 -8.89 -2.51
CA GLU A 73 2.36 -8.99 -1.50
C GLU A 73 2.55 -10.14 -0.49
N THR A 74 3.55 -10.99 -0.72
CA THR A 74 4.01 -12.05 0.20
C THR A 74 5.32 -11.69 0.91
N PHE A 75 5.78 -10.45 0.75
CA PHE A 75 6.96 -9.84 1.36
C PHE A 75 8.32 -10.33 0.87
N ASN A 76 8.37 -11.06 -0.25
CA ASN A 76 9.63 -11.39 -0.92
C ASN A 76 10.19 -10.15 -1.61
N ILE A 77 11.52 -9.96 -1.52
CA ILE A 77 12.26 -8.90 -2.23
C ILE A 77 12.50 -9.32 -3.68
#